data_AF-A0A965VXR7-F1
#
_entry.id   AF-A0A965VXR7-F1
#
_cell.length_a   1.000
_cell.length_b   1.000
_cell.length_c   1.000
_cell.angle_alpha   90.00
_cell.angle_beta   90.00
_cell.angle_gamma   90.00
#
_symmetry.space_group_name_H-M   'P 1'
#
loop_
_entity.id
_entity.type
_entity.pdbx_description
1 polymer ?
#
loop_
_entity_poly.entity_id
_entity_poly.type
_entity_poly.pdbx_seq_one_letter_code
_entity_poly.pdbx_strand_id
1 'polypeptide(L)'
;MKHVFWIGSLLGSFFLFSCATLNEQQCKTGNWQEIGRQDGARGFSASRVSSHSKACQEHGVLVNNAEYQRGYDVGVRSFCTAENGYQMGKSGVMGSQATCPSDLASAFSTAITRGYAEYQAAVAAREAERKARELAAVKAAYFSLNPRGGICDASLSAGICLAFSGENFVKPETVRGNQLMCNLFNGQYRPLGNCPEPQALGRCDLVKGTPDQYSLFYYQTHNVNQAVATKDCADPKSSLHSQGAGQWVGIPG
;
A
#
# COMPACT_ATOMS: atom_id res chain seq x y z
N MET A 1 -56.31 -6.96 -16.64
CA MET A 1 -55.24 -6.27 -15.89
C MET A 1 -54.08 -6.09 -16.87
N LYS A 2 -53.99 -4.94 -17.55
CA LYS A 2 -52.96 -3.87 -17.36
C LYS A 2 -51.55 -4.50 -17.33
N HIS A 3 -50.62 -4.23 -18.25
CA HIS A 3 -50.02 -2.93 -18.53
C HIS A 3 -49.42 -2.84 -19.94
N VAL A 4 -49.79 -1.77 -20.67
CA VAL A 4 -49.05 -1.27 -21.84
C VAL A 4 -47.91 -0.41 -21.29
N PHE A 5 -46.66 -0.81 -21.52
CA PHE A 5 -45.50 0.04 -21.19
C PHE A 5 -45.21 0.95 -22.37
N TRP A 6 -45.60 2.21 -22.18
CA TRP A 6 -45.34 3.35 -23.02
C TRP A 6 -43.84 3.71 -22.89
N ILE A 7 -43.03 3.37 -23.89
CA ILE A 7 -41.63 3.81 -23.98
C ILE A 7 -41.66 5.28 -24.38
N GLY A 8 -41.77 6.16 -23.39
CA GLY A 8 -41.61 7.59 -23.54
C GLY A 8 -40.16 7.88 -23.95
N SER A 9 -39.99 8.26 -25.21
CA SER A 9 -38.73 8.76 -25.77
C SER A 9 -38.34 10.07 -25.08
N LEU A 10 -37.48 9.98 -24.08
CA LEU A 10 -36.78 11.13 -23.48
C LEU A 10 -35.59 11.48 -24.38
N LEU A 11 -35.86 12.21 -25.46
CA LEU A 11 -34.85 12.99 -26.16
C LEU A 11 -34.36 14.08 -25.21
N GLY A 12 -33.35 13.76 -24.40
CA GLY A 12 -32.62 14.73 -23.62
C GLY A 12 -31.89 15.69 -24.54
N SER A 13 -32.39 16.93 -24.65
CA SER A 13 -31.66 18.03 -25.27
C SER A 13 -30.35 18.25 -24.50
N PHE A 14 -29.25 17.74 -25.06
CA PHE A 14 -27.90 18.11 -24.68
C PHE A 14 -27.69 19.57 -25.08
N PHE A 15 -27.92 20.49 -24.14
CA PHE A 15 -27.45 21.87 -24.30
C PHE A 15 -25.92 21.82 -24.29
N LEU A 16 -25.33 21.90 -25.48
CA LEU A 16 -23.91 22.19 -25.65
C LEU A 16 -23.70 23.64 -25.21
N PHE A 17 -23.51 23.86 -23.92
CA PHE A 17 -22.93 25.11 -23.44
C PHE A 17 -21.51 25.19 -23.99
N SER A 18 -21.34 25.87 -25.12
CA SER A 18 -20.01 26.30 -25.56
C SER A 18 -19.46 27.18 -24.44
N CYS A 19 -18.37 26.75 -23.82
CA CYS A 19 -17.73 27.51 -22.75
C CYS A 19 -17.03 28.71 -23.39
N ALA A 20 -17.81 29.75 -23.70
CA ALA A 20 -17.29 31.00 -24.24
C ALA A 20 -16.29 31.58 -23.23
N THR A 21 -15.11 31.95 -23.73
CA THR A 21 -14.02 32.45 -22.87
C THR A 21 -14.27 33.88 -22.36
N LEU A 22 -15.13 34.64 -23.05
CA LEU A 22 -15.62 35.97 -22.69
C LEU A 22 -17.10 36.07 -23.08
N ASN A 23 -17.84 36.91 -22.37
CA ASN A 23 -19.21 37.28 -22.73
C ASN A 23 -19.26 38.57 -23.57
N GLU A 24 -20.42 38.86 -24.17
CA GLU A 24 -20.64 40.05 -25.00
C GLU A 24 -20.21 41.36 -24.33
N GLN A 25 -20.49 41.52 -23.03
CA GLN A 25 -20.14 42.73 -22.30
C GLN A 25 -18.62 42.89 -22.16
N GLN A 26 -17.91 41.81 -21.86
CA GLN A 26 -16.45 41.80 -21.80
C GLN A 26 -15.83 42.11 -23.16
N CYS A 27 -16.40 41.58 -24.25
CA CYS A 27 -16.01 41.92 -25.60
C CYS A 27 -16.21 43.42 -25.88
N LYS A 28 -17.43 43.95 -25.64
CA LYS A 28 -17.76 45.36 -25.89
C LYS A 28 -16.98 46.35 -25.03
N THR A 29 -16.56 45.95 -23.83
CA THR A 29 -15.73 46.79 -22.95
C THR A 29 -14.35 47.05 -23.57
N GLY A 30 -13.79 46.07 -24.31
CA GLY A 30 -12.56 46.26 -25.09
C GLY A 30 -11.28 46.50 -24.28
N ASN A 31 -11.27 46.25 -22.96
CA ASN A 31 -10.07 46.37 -22.12
C ASN A 31 -9.14 45.16 -22.30
N TRP A 32 -8.57 45.04 -23.50
CA TRP A 32 -7.75 43.90 -23.91
C TRP A 32 -6.48 43.75 -23.08
N GLN A 33 -5.88 44.86 -22.66
CA GLN A 33 -4.71 44.85 -21.79
C GLN A 33 -5.02 44.19 -20.44
N GLU A 34 -6.14 44.53 -19.80
CA GLU A 34 -6.51 43.91 -18.53
C GLU A 34 -6.87 42.42 -18.70
N ILE A 35 -7.57 42.06 -19.78
CA ILE A 35 -7.90 40.66 -20.09
C ILE A 35 -6.60 39.85 -20.25
N GLY A 36 -5.65 40.34 -21.04
CA GLY A 36 -4.34 39.71 -21.21
C GLY A 36 -3.60 39.56 -19.90
N ARG A 37 -3.58 40.61 -19.07
CA ARG A 37 -2.94 40.59 -17.76
C ARG A 37 -3.53 39.52 -16.84
N GLN A 38 -4.85 39.40 -16.79
CA GLN A 38 -5.52 38.36 -16.00
C GLN A 38 -5.24 36.95 -16.54
N ASP A 39 -5.16 36.80 -17.85
CA ASP A 39 -4.87 35.51 -18.46
C ASP A 39 -3.45 35.04 -18.20
N GLY A 40 -2.47 35.94 -18.36
CA GLY A 40 -1.09 35.69 -17.99
C GLY A 40 -0.94 35.37 -16.50
N ALA A 41 -1.58 36.15 -15.62
CA ALA A 41 -1.51 35.94 -14.16
C ALA A 41 -2.14 34.62 -13.70
N ARG A 42 -3.06 34.06 -14.49
CA ARG A 42 -3.68 32.75 -14.24
C ARG A 42 -2.92 31.58 -14.90
N GLY A 43 -1.85 31.88 -15.64
CA GLY A 43 -1.02 30.86 -16.28
C GLY A 43 -1.65 30.22 -17.52
N PHE A 44 -2.63 30.90 -18.14
CA PHE A 44 -3.13 30.47 -19.44
C PHE A 44 -2.09 30.68 -20.52
N SER A 45 -2.16 29.92 -21.61
CA SER A 45 -1.32 30.15 -22.79
C SER A 45 -1.65 31.48 -23.45
N ALA A 46 -0.64 32.20 -23.95
CA ALA A 46 -0.81 33.42 -24.75
C ALA A 46 -1.75 33.21 -25.96
N SER A 47 -1.78 31.99 -26.50
CA SER A 47 -2.66 31.60 -27.61
C SER A 47 -4.15 31.71 -27.31
N ARG A 48 -4.54 31.81 -26.02
CA ARG A 48 -5.93 31.92 -25.57
C ARG A 48 -6.66 33.14 -26.13
N VAL A 49 -5.93 34.18 -26.56
CA VAL A 49 -6.47 35.30 -27.33
C VAL A 49 -7.23 34.87 -28.59
N SER A 50 -6.85 33.73 -29.20
CA SER A 50 -7.56 33.18 -30.36
C SER A 50 -8.97 32.71 -29.98
N SER A 51 -9.14 32.16 -28.78
CA SER A 51 -10.45 31.77 -28.25
C SER A 51 -11.30 32.99 -27.89
N HIS A 52 -10.67 34.05 -27.38
CA HIS A 52 -11.34 35.34 -27.18
C HIS A 52 -11.79 35.96 -28.50
N SER A 53 -10.96 35.88 -29.54
CA SER A 53 -11.29 36.36 -30.89
C SER A 53 -12.54 35.69 -31.44
N LYS A 54 -12.63 34.36 -31.34
CA LYS A 54 -13.81 33.59 -31.74
C LYS A 54 -15.06 34.04 -30.96
N ALA A 55 -14.98 34.12 -29.64
CA ALA A 55 -16.12 34.51 -28.80
C ALA A 55 -16.62 35.93 -29.09
N CYS A 56 -15.71 36.88 -29.33
CA CYS A 56 -16.09 38.27 -29.56
C CYS A 56 -16.51 38.56 -31.00
N GLN A 57 -16.07 37.76 -31.97
CA GLN A 57 -16.52 37.83 -33.35
C GLN A 57 -18.03 37.52 -33.48
N GLU A 58 -18.57 36.63 -32.65
CA GLU A 58 -20.02 36.35 -32.59
C GLU A 58 -20.86 37.60 -32.24
N HIS A 59 -20.22 38.61 -31.63
CA HIS A 59 -20.82 39.88 -31.26
C HIS A 59 -20.34 41.05 -32.13
N GLY A 60 -19.65 40.77 -33.24
CA GLY A 60 -19.12 41.79 -34.16
C GLY A 60 -17.97 42.63 -33.58
N VAL A 61 -17.33 42.17 -32.51
CA VAL A 61 -16.21 42.88 -31.86
C VAL A 61 -14.87 42.29 -32.29
N LEU A 62 -13.95 43.15 -32.73
CA LEU A 62 -12.58 42.78 -33.07
C LEU A 62 -11.64 42.90 -31.85
N VAL A 63 -10.81 41.88 -31.64
CA VAL A 63 -9.84 41.82 -30.53
C VAL A 63 -8.57 42.62 -30.87
N ASN A 64 -8.11 43.47 -29.95
CA ASN A 64 -6.80 44.12 -30.07
C ASN A 64 -5.70 43.21 -29.49
N ASN A 65 -5.07 42.42 -30.37
CA ASN A 65 -4.01 41.48 -29.98
C ASN A 65 -2.79 42.16 -29.36
N ALA A 66 -2.44 43.38 -29.78
CA ALA A 66 -1.26 44.09 -29.26
C ALA A 66 -1.46 44.59 -27.83
N GLU A 67 -2.65 45.09 -27.50
CA GLU A 67 -3.03 45.43 -26.11
C GLU A 67 -3.10 44.17 -25.24
N TYR A 68 -3.73 43.11 -25.73
CA TYR A 68 -3.78 41.83 -25.03
C TYR A 68 -2.37 41.30 -24.72
N GLN A 69 -1.47 41.28 -25.70
CA GLN A 69 -0.12 40.78 -25.51
C GLN A 69 0.66 41.59 -24.47
N ARG A 70 0.57 42.94 -24.52
CA ARG A 70 1.18 43.80 -23.49
C ARG A 70 0.67 43.50 -22.09
N GLY A 71 -0.64 43.28 -21.96
CA GLY A 71 -1.24 42.83 -20.71
C GLY A 71 -0.69 41.50 -20.25
N TYR A 72 -0.71 40.52 -21.16
CA TYR A 72 -0.25 39.16 -20.91
C TYR A 72 1.20 39.11 -20.44
N ASP A 73 2.10 39.85 -21.09
CA ASP A 73 3.52 39.92 -20.72
C ASP A 73 3.74 40.42 -19.28
N VAL A 74 2.86 41.32 -18.81
CA VAL A 74 2.86 41.78 -17.41
C VAL A 74 2.31 40.71 -16.48
N GLY A 75 1.16 40.11 -16.82
CA GLY A 75 0.50 39.10 -15.99
C GLY A 75 1.30 37.82 -15.84
N VAL A 76 1.89 37.31 -16.93
CA VAL A 76 2.59 36.03 -16.93
C VAL A 76 3.81 36.04 -16.02
N ARG A 77 4.42 37.21 -15.78
CA ARG A 77 5.53 37.36 -14.84
C ARG A 77 5.13 37.10 -13.39
N SER A 78 3.90 37.44 -12.97
CA SER A 78 3.42 37.09 -11.62
C SER A 78 3.12 35.60 -11.47
N PHE A 79 2.82 34.92 -12.59
CA PHE A 79 2.61 33.47 -12.60
C PHE A 79 3.93 32.69 -12.62
N CYS A 80 4.88 33.11 -13.46
CA CYS A 80 6.18 32.44 -13.68
C CYS A 80 7.19 32.74 -12.58
N THR A 81 6.82 32.49 -11.32
CA THR A 81 7.71 32.63 -10.16
C THR A 81 8.18 31.26 -9.69
N ALA A 82 9.43 31.17 -9.21
CA ALA A 82 9.96 29.92 -8.67
C ALA A 82 9.05 29.35 -7.56
N GLU A 83 8.50 30.20 -6.70
CA GLU A 83 7.58 29.78 -5.64
C GLU A 83 6.30 29.15 -6.21
N ASN A 84 5.63 29.81 -7.16
CA ASN A 84 4.43 29.24 -7.79
C ASN A 84 4.75 27.92 -8.51
N GLY A 85 5.87 27.86 -9.23
CA GLY A 85 6.34 26.63 -9.88
C GLY A 85 6.55 25.49 -8.88
N TYR A 86 7.19 25.77 -7.75
CA TYR A 86 7.39 24.79 -6.68
C TYR A 86 6.07 24.27 -6.10
N GLN A 87 5.12 25.15 -5.80
CA GLN A 87 3.81 24.76 -5.28
C GLN A 87 3.00 23.93 -6.30
N MET A 88 3.04 24.30 -7.58
CA MET A 88 2.47 23.50 -8.67
C MET A 88 3.08 22.09 -8.68
N GLY A 89 4.41 22.00 -8.64
CA GLY A 89 5.12 20.73 -8.53
C GLY A 89 4.64 19.89 -7.35
N LYS A 90 4.58 20.50 -6.15
CA LYS A 90 4.13 19.81 -4.92
C LYS A 90 2.68 19.33 -4.96
N SER A 91 1.85 19.94 -5.81
CA SER A 91 0.47 19.50 -6.05
C SER A 91 0.37 18.34 -7.06
N GLY A 92 1.50 17.91 -7.66
CA GLY A 92 1.56 16.84 -8.64
C GLY A 92 1.50 17.32 -10.10
N VAL A 93 1.71 18.61 -10.36
CA VAL A 93 1.73 19.17 -11.72
C VAL A 93 3.16 19.25 -12.25
N MET A 94 3.45 18.68 -13.43
CA MET A 94 4.80 18.61 -14.00
C MET A 94 5.09 19.66 -15.09
N GLY A 95 4.18 20.61 -15.31
CA GLY A 95 4.35 21.62 -16.35
C GLY A 95 3.34 22.75 -16.27
N SER A 96 3.45 23.69 -17.21
CA SER A 96 2.53 24.82 -17.34
C SER A 96 2.21 25.09 -18.81
N GLN A 97 1.01 25.63 -19.06
CA GLN A 97 0.60 26.15 -20.37
C GLN A 97 1.09 27.58 -20.61
N ALA A 98 1.52 28.29 -19.55
CA ALA A 98 2.01 29.65 -19.62
C ALA A 98 3.37 29.70 -20.33
N THR A 99 3.50 30.59 -21.32
CA THR A 99 4.80 30.91 -21.93
C THR A 99 5.55 31.88 -21.02
N CYS A 100 6.49 31.38 -20.23
CA CYS A 100 7.29 32.20 -19.34
C CYS A 100 8.36 33.00 -20.10
N PRO A 101 8.61 34.28 -19.71
CA PRO A 101 9.75 35.05 -20.19
C PRO A 101 11.09 34.33 -19.94
N SER A 102 12.07 34.53 -20.82
CA SER A 102 13.34 33.80 -20.80
C SER A 102 14.14 33.97 -19.51
N ASP A 103 14.03 35.13 -18.87
CA ASP A 103 14.62 35.45 -17.56
C ASP A 103 14.01 34.65 -16.40
N LEU A 104 12.78 34.14 -16.55
CA LEU A 104 12.05 33.41 -15.50
C LEU A 104 11.88 31.91 -15.80
N ALA A 105 11.90 31.53 -17.08
CA ALA A 105 11.54 30.19 -17.54
C ALA A 105 12.36 29.06 -16.88
N SER A 106 13.68 29.25 -16.73
CA SER A 106 14.55 28.24 -16.12
C SER A 106 14.28 28.05 -14.62
N ALA A 107 14.15 29.15 -13.87
CA ALA A 107 13.86 29.09 -12.44
C ALA A 107 12.47 28.49 -12.16
N PHE A 108 11.46 28.88 -12.95
CA PHE A 108 10.10 28.37 -12.86
C PHE A 108 10.04 26.85 -13.13
N SER A 109 10.61 26.38 -14.23
CA SER A 109 10.60 24.96 -14.62
C SER A 109 11.43 24.07 -13.67
N THR A 110 12.57 24.58 -13.18
CA THR A 110 13.37 23.89 -12.16
C THR A 110 12.59 23.72 -10.86
N ALA A 111 11.86 24.76 -10.44
CA ALA A 111 11.04 24.72 -9.24
C ALA A 111 9.86 23.73 -9.38
N ILE A 112 9.18 23.69 -10.53
CA ILE A 112 8.17 22.65 -10.84
C ILE A 112 8.76 21.26 -10.67
N THR A 113 9.90 21.00 -11.33
CA THR A 113 10.56 19.68 -11.28
C THR A 113 10.90 19.29 -9.84
N ARG A 114 11.42 20.22 -9.05
CA ARG A 114 11.73 19.99 -7.63
C ARG A 114 10.48 19.66 -6.82
N GLY A 115 9.43 20.48 -6.92
CA GLY A 115 8.19 20.24 -6.20
C GLY A 115 7.53 18.92 -6.60
N TYR A 116 7.59 18.57 -7.89
CA TYR A 116 7.06 17.31 -8.41
C TYR A 116 7.83 16.09 -7.92
N ALA A 117 9.16 16.19 -7.79
CA ALA A 117 9.97 15.15 -7.17
C ALA A 117 9.57 14.90 -5.71
N GLU A 118 9.29 15.96 -4.94
CA GLU A 118 8.77 15.82 -3.56
C GLU A 118 7.37 15.17 -3.52
N TYR A 119 6.48 15.56 -4.45
CA TYR A 119 5.17 14.92 -4.59
C TYR A 119 5.31 13.41 -4.88
N GLN A 120 6.17 13.03 -5.82
CA GLN A 120 6.41 11.63 -6.17
C GLN A 120 6.97 10.83 -5.00
N ALA A 121 7.93 11.40 -4.26
CA ALA A 121 8.46 10.77 -3.05
C ALA A 121 7.36 10.54 -1.99
N ALA A 122 6.48 11.52 -1.79
CA ALA A 122 5.37 11.39 -0.85
C ALA A 122 4.34 10.32 -1.28
N VAL A 123 4.02 10.23 -2.57
CA VAL A 123 3.14 9.18 -3.12
C VAL A 123 3.77 7.79 -2.93
N ALA A 124 5.06 7.64 -3.28
CA ALA A 124 5.78 6.38 -3.13
C ALA A 124 5.85 5.93 -1.65
N ALA A 125 6.11 6.86 -0.72
CA ALA A 125 6.11 6.57 0.71
C ALA A 125 4.75 6.06 1.20
N ARG A 126 3.66 6.74 0.83
CA ARG A 126 2.29 6.32 1.18
C ARG A 126 1.95 4.94 0.62
N GLU A 127 2.37 4.65 -0.62
CA GLU A 127 2.16 3.34 -1.23
C GLU A 127 2.97 2.25 -0.51
N ALA A 128 4.23 2.51 -0.18
CA ALA A 128 5.08 1.59 0.57
C ALA A 128 4.49 1.28 1.95
N GLU A 129 4.01 2.29 2.67
CA GLU A 129 3.32 2.12 3.94
C GLU A 129 2.04 1.28 3.82
N ARG A 130 1.24 1.53 2.77
CA ARG A 130 0.02 0.74 2.53
C ARG A 130 0.37 -0.74 2.31
N LYS A 131 1.36 -1.02 1.46
CA LYS A 131 1.84 -2.39 1.21
C LYS A 131 2.38 -3.03 2.48
N ALA A 132 3.12 -2.29 3.30
CA ALA A 132 3.64 -2.79 4.57
C ALA A 132 2.50 -3.15 5.55
N ARG A 133 1.48 -2.30 5.67
CA ARG A 133 0.29 -2.58 6.50
C ARG A 133 -0.49 -3.79 5.99
N GLU A 134 -0.69 -3.90 4.68
CA GLU A 134 -1.37 -5.03 4.05
C GLU A 134 -0.59 -6.34 4.29
N LEU A 135 0.72 -6.33 4.08
CA LEU A 135 1.59 -7.48 4.36
C LEU A 135 1.58 -7.85 5.85
N ALA A 136 1.61 -6.87 6.76
CA ALA A 136 1.53 -7.12 8.19
C ALA A 136 0.20 -7.76 8.58
N ALA A 137 -0.92 -7.30 8.01
CA ALA A 137 -2.24 -7.89 8.23
C ALA A 137 -2.31 -9.34 7.70
N VAL A 138 -1.76 -9.60 6.50
CA VAL A 138 -1.68 -10.96 5.94
C VAL A 138 -0.83 -11.87 6.81
N LYS A 139 0.33 -11.40 7.29
CA LYS A 139 1.19 -12.17 8.20
C LYS A 139 0.48 -12.49 9.52
N ALA A 140 -0.22 -11.51 10.10
CA ALA A 140 -1.00 -11.70 11.32
C ALA A 140 -2.14 -12.71 11.10
N ALA A 141 -2.87 -12.62 9.99
CA ALA A 141 -3.93 -13.56 9.64
C ALA A 141 -3.39 -14.97 9.39
N TYR A 142 -2.26 -15.10 8.67
CA TYR A 142 -1.58 -16.38 8.47
C TYR A 142 -1.17 -17.01 9.80
N PHE A 143 -0.60 -16.24 10.73
CA PHE A 143 -0.22 -16.73 12.05
C PHE A 143 -1.45 -17.09 12.91
N SER A 144 -2.54 -16.34 12.80
CA SER A 144 -3.80 -16.64 13.49
C SER A 144 -4.48 -17.91 12.96
N LEU A 145 -4.32 -18.22 11.66
CA LEU A 145 -4.91 -19.41 11.03
C LEU A 145 -3.98 -20.63 11.08
N ASN A 146 -2.65 -20.41 11.15
CA ASN A 146 -1.61 -21.42 11.33
C ASN A 146 -0.76 -21.11 12.58
N PRO A 147 -1.32 -21.21 13.80
CA PRO A 147 -0.55 -20.97 15.04
C PRO A 147 0.52 -22.04 15.31
N ARG A 148 0.72 -22.99 14.40
CA ARG A 148 1.59 -24.15 14.53
C ARG A 148 2.44 -24.21 13.26
N GLY A 149 3.75 -24.09 13.43
CA GLY A 149 4.70 -24.53 12.41
C GLY A 149 4.57 -26.03 12.17
N GLY A 150 5.57 -26.62 11.49
CA GLY A 150 5.51 -28.05 11.22
C GLY A 150 5.41 -28.90 12.49
N ILE A 151 4.91 -30.11 12.34
CA ILE A 151 5.03 -31.14 13.37
C ILE A 151 6.02 -32.20 12.91
N CYS A 152 6.75 -32.77 13.87
CA CYS A 152 7.35 -34.08 13.70
C CYS A 152 6.53 -35.10 14.48
N ASP A 153 5.78 -35.95 13.78
CA ASP A 153 5.05 -37.05 14.40
C ASP A 153 5.93 -38.31 14.44
N ALA A 154 6.58 -38.53 15.58
CA ALA A 154 7.31 -39.76 15.89
C ALA A 154 6.61 -40.53 17.03
N SER A 155 5.28 -40.38 17.13
CA SER A 155 4.51 -40.92 18.25
C SER A 155 4.62 -42.45 18.33
N LEU A 156 4.58 -43.12 17.18
CA LEU A 156 4.69 -44.58 17.10
C LEU A 156 6.13 -45.10 17.22
N SER A 157 7.11 -44.33 16.75
CA SER A 157 8.51 -44.76 16.69
C SER A 157 9.31 -44.43 17.95
N ALA A 158 9.06 -43.25 18.53
CA ALA A 158 9.83 -42.69 19.65
C ALA A 158 8.94 -42.24 20.83
N GLY A 159 7.61 -42.38 20.72
CA GLY A 159 6.69 -41.94 21.77
C GLY A 159 6.59 -40.42 21.90
N ILE A 160 6.96 -39.67 20.85
CA ILE A 160 6.98 -38.20 20.88
C ILE A 160 6.34 -37.56 19.64
N CYS A 161 5.74 -36.40 19.82
CA CYS A 161 5.41 -35.50 18.71
C CYS A 161 5.90 -34.09 19.03
N LEU A 162 6.74 -33.53 18.16
CA LEU A 162 7.25 -32.17 18.31
C LEU A 162 6.35 -31.22 17.51
N ALA A 163 5.79 -30.22 18.18
CA ALA A 163 5.08 -29.12 17.54
C ALA A 163 5.95 -27.88 17.56
N PHE A 164 6.44 -27.46 16.40
CA PHE A 164 7.23 -26.24 16.25
C PHE A 164 6.29 -25.04 16.10
N SER A 165 6.52 -23.91 16.77
CA SER A 165 5.65 -22.73 16.70
C SER A 165 6.42 -21.40 16.81
N GLY A 166 5.89 -20.34 16.20
CA GLY A 166 6.57 -19.03 16.18
C GLY A 166 7.36 -18.75 14.90
N GLU A 167 7.79 -17.50 14.76
CA GLU A 167 8.27 -16.93 13.48
C GLU A 167 9.56 -17.57 12.96
N ASN A 168 10.40 -18.12 13.84
CA ASN A 168 11.64 -18.76 13.42
C ASN A 168 11.42 -20.15 12.81
N PHE A 169 10.35 -20.84 13.19
CA PHE A 169 10.07 -22.21 12.72
C PHE A 169 9.38 -22.27 11.35
N VAL A 170 8.95 -21.11 10.83
CA VAL A 170 8.47 -20.98 9.44
C VAL A 170 9.57 -20.55 8.46
N LYS A 171 10.79 -20.27 8.94
CA LYS A 171 11.92 -19.93 8.08
C LYS A 171 12.42 -21.17 7.30
N PRO A 172 12.75 -21.05 6.01
CA PRO A 172 13.13 -22.20 5.17
C PRO A 172 14.30 -23.04 5.72
N GLU A 173 15.29 -22.41 6.34
CA GLU A 173 16.44 -23.06 6.95
C GLU A 173 16.05 -23.90 8.18
N THR A 174 15.17 -23.37 9.03
CA THR A 174 14.66 -24.07 10.21
C THR A 174 13.76 -25.24 9.81
N VAL A 175 12.92 -25.07 8.79
CA VAL A 175 12.05 -26.13 8.25
C VAL A 175 12.88 -27.33 7.79
N ARG A 176 13.98 -27.11 7.06
CA ARG A 176 14.87 -28.20 6.64
C ARG A 176 15.54 -28.89 7.82
N GLY A 177 16.01 -28.13 8.80
CA GLY A 177 16.58 -28.68 10.04
C GLY A 177 15.60 -29.55 10.80
N ASN A 178 14.36 -29.08 10.96
CA ASN A 178 13.29 -29.81 11.62
C ASN A 178 12.92 -31.10 10.88
N GLN A 179 12.87 -31.07 9.56
CA GLN A 179 12.61 -32.26 8.74
C GLN A 179 13.74 -33.29 8.89
N LEU A 180 15.00 -32.85 8.89
CA LEU A 180 16.15 -33.73 9.12
C LEU A 180 16.10 -34.37 10.51
N MET A 181 15.84 -33.56 11.55
CA MET A 181 15.66 -34.06 12.91
C MET A 181 14.51 -35.06 13.00
N CYS A 182 13.39 -34.80 12.32
CA CYS A 182 12.26 -35.72 12.34
C CYS A 182 12.58 -37.09 11.75
N ASN A 183 13.34 -37.11 10.66
CA ASN A 183 13.80 -38.34 10.04
C ASN A 183 14.69 -39.16 11.00
N LEU A 184 15.50 -38.52 11.85
CA LEU A 184 16.32 -39.21 12.85
C LEU A 184 15.48 -39.95 13.91
N PHE A 185 14.28 -39.47 14.20
CA PHE A 185 13.34 -40.15 15.09
C PHE A 185 12.44 -41.18 14.36
N ASN A 186 12.71 -41.46 13.08
CA ASN A 186 11.82 -42.23 12.21
C ASN A 186 10.38 -41.66 12.20
N GLY A 187 10.25 -40.34 12.37
CA GLY A 187 8.99 -39.63 12.42
C GLY A 187 8.52 -39.12 11.05
N GLN A 188 7.27 -38.68 10.99
CA GLN A 188 6.68 -38.04 9.83
C GLN A 188 6.63 -36.52 10.03
N TYR A 189 7.42 -35.79 9.25
CA TYR A 189 7.32 -34.33 9.24
C TYR A 189 6.11 -33.88 8.43
N ARG A 190 5.27 -33.02 9.01
CA ARG A 190 4.15 -32.38 8.31
C ARG A 190 4.29 -30.87 8.43
N PRO A 191 4.21 -30.10 7.33
CA PRO A 191 4.40 -28.65 7.36
C PRO A 191 3.28 -27.92 8.10
N LEU A 192 2.11 -28.56 8.24
CA LEU A 192 0.98 -28.10 9.02
C LEU A 192 0.37 -29.31 9.73
N GLY A 193 0.02 -29.16 11.00
CA GLY A 193 -0.61 -30.24 11.75
C GLY A 193 -0.66 -29.98 13.25
N ASN A 194 -1.27 -30.94 13.94
CA ASN A 194 -1.44 -30.95 15.39
C ASN A 194 -0.90 -32.27 15.92
N CYS A 195 -0.13 -32.22 16.99
CA CYS A 195 0.13 -33.41 17.78
C CYS A 195 -1.19 -33.89 18.42
N PRO A 196 -1.59 -35.18 18.28
CA PRO A 196 -2.84 -35.69 18.83
C PRO A 196 -2.94 -35.63 20.36
N GLU A 197 -3.46 -34.53 20.90
CA GLU A 197 -3.57 -34.32 22.35
C GLU A 197 -4.37 -35.41 23.09
N PRO A 198 -5.53 -35.91 22.60
CA PRO A 198 -6.31 -36.91 23.33
C PRO A 198 -5.60 -38.26 23.57
N GLN A 199 -4.50 -38.52 22.86
CA GLN A 199 -3.72 -39.74 22.97
C GLN A 199 -2.39 -39.52 23.72
N ALA A 200 -2.08 -38.27 24.04
CA ALA A 200 -0.84 -37.91 24.69
C ALA A 200 -0.96 -38.04 26.22
N LEU A 201 0.11 -38.52 26.85
CA LEU A 201 0.29 -38.53 28.31
C LEU A 201 0.36 -37.10 28.88
N GLY A 202 0.78 -36.15 28.06
CA GLY A 202 0.93 -34.74 28.37
C GLY A 202 1.92 -34.06 27.43
N ARG A 203 2.14 -32.78 27.68
CA ARG A 203 2.97 -31.90 26.86
C ARG A 203 4.03 -31.22 27.72
N CYS A 204 5.23 -31.08 27.19
CA CYS A 204 6.29 -30.25 27.74
C CYS A 204 6.39 -28.97 26.89
N ASP A 205 6.06 -27.83 27.50
CA ASP A 205 6.20 -26.52 26.87
C ASP A 205 7.60 -25.97 27.17
N LEU A 206 8.41 -25.83 26.12
CA LEU A 206 9.79 -25.36 26.20
C LEU A 206 9.81 -23.88 25.83
N VAL A 207 9.78 -23.02 26.85
CA VAL A 207 9.76 -21.57 26.66
C VAL A 207 11.18 -21.08 26.44
N LYS A 208 11.65 -21.13 25.20
CA LYS A 208 12.59 -20.10 24.73
C LYS A 208 11.71 -18.92 24.30
N GLY A 209 12.05 -17.71 24.72
CA GLY A 209 11.19 -16.54 24.47
C GLY A 209 10.81 -16.39 22.99
N THR A 210 9.78 -15.59 22.71
CA THR A 210 9.42 -15.21 21.33
C THR A 210 10.69 -14.75 20.59
N PRO A 211 11.04 -15.31 19.42
CA PRO A 211 10.19 -16.07 18.49
C PRO A 211 10.36 -17.62 18.44
N ASP A 212 11.03 -18.26 19.42
CA ASP A 212 11.34 -19.70 19.40
C ASP A 212 10.46 -20.51 20.37
N GLN A 213 9.26 -20.92 19.98
CA GLN A 213 8.42 -21.79 20.82
C GLN A 213 8.32 -23.19 20.21
N TYR A 214 8.49 -24.24 21.00
CA TYR A 214 8.09 -25.57 20.58
C TYR A 214 7.61 -26.38 21.77
N SER A 215 6.70 -27.29 21.50
CA SER A 215 6.14 -28.18 22.51
C SER A 215 6.45 -29.62 22.14
N LEU A 216 6.78 -30.41 23.14
CA LEU A 216 7.03 -31.84 23.01
C LEU A 216 5.87 -32.60 23.66
N PHE A 217 5.10 -33.33 22.85
CA PHE A 217 4.01 -34.19 23.31
C PHE A 217 4.53 -35.60 23.50
N TYR A 218 4.18 -36.24 24.62
CA TYR A 218 4.60 -37.61 24.92
C TYR A 218 3.43 -38.58 24.80
N TYR A 219 3.70 -39.75 24.24
CA TYR A 219 2.72 -40.80 24.01
C TYR A 219 3.18 -42.09 24.70
N GLN A 220 2.22 -42.89 25.16
CA GLN A 220 2.51 -44.15 25.82
C GLN A 220 3.20 -45.11 24.83
N THR A 221 4.35 -45.64 25.24
CA THR A 221 5.04 -46.74 24.54
C THR A 221 5.53 -47.77 25.57
N HIS A 222 6.32 -48.76 25.13
CA HIS A 222 6.97 -49.70 26.05
C HIS A 222 8.00 -49.02 26.98
N ASN A 223 8.63 -47.92 26.52
CA ASN A 223 9.68 -47.21 27.27
C ASN A 223 9.24 -45.85 27.81
N VAL A 224 8.11 -45.32 27.33
CA VAL A 224 7.59 -43.99 27.71
C VAL A 224 6.28 -44.18 28.45
N ASN A 225 6.26 -43.76 29.71
CA ASN A 225 5.07 -43.60 30.54
C ASN A 225 5.05 -42.18 31.14
N GLN A 226 3.98 -41.83 31.86
CA GLN A 226 3.82 -40.48 32.40
C GLN A 226 4.96 -40.06 33.37
N ALA A 227 5.46 -40.97 34.20
CA ALA A 227 6.56 -40.69 35.11
C ALA A 227 7.89 -40.42 34.36
N VAL A 228 8.14 -41.19 33.30
CA VAL A 228 9.31 -40.97 32.42
C VAL A 228 9.18 -39.63 31.68
N ALA A 229 8.01 -39.34 31.11
CA ALA A 229 7.76 -38.12 30.34
C ALA A 229 7.86 -36.85 31.20
N THR A 230 7.26 -36.85 32.39
CA THR A 230 7.35 -35.71 33.33
C THR A 230 8.78 -35.47 33.81
N LYS A 231 9.53 -36.54 34.11
CA LYS A 231 10.93 -36.45 34.49
C LYS A 231 11.80 -35.92 33.36
N ASP A 232 11.60 -36.41 32.14
CA ASP A 232 12.34 -35.93 30.96
C ASP A 232 12.05 -34.45 30.67
N CYS A 233 10.79 -34.02 30.77
CA CYS A 233 10.43 -32.61 30.61
C CYS A 233 11.15 -31.69 31.60
N ALA A 234 11.31 -32.13 32.86
CA ALA A 234 11.99 -31.37 33.89
C ALA A 234 13.53 -31.45 33.82
N ASP A 235 14.11 -32.30 32.96
CA ASP A 235 15.55 -32.49 32.87
C ASP A 235 16.20 -31.46 31.93
N PRO A 236 17.00 -30.51 32.43
CA PRO A 236 17.68 -29.53 31.59
C PRO A 236 18.75 -30.12 30.67
N LYS A 237 19.07 -31.40 30.81
CA LYS A 237 20.05 -32.14 30.02
C LYS A 237 19.41 -33.21 29.11
N SER A 238 18.09 -33.19 28.94
CA SER A 238 17.43 -34.15 28.04
C SER A 238 18.04 -34.08 26.63
N SER A 239 18.17 -35.25 26.01
CA SER A 239 18.56 -35.35 24.60
C SER A 239 17.39 -35.10 23.64
N LEU A 240 16.16 -35.06 24.14
CA LEU A 240 14.94 -34.87 23.33
C LEU A 240 14.61 -33.39 23.13
N HIS A 241 15.05 -32.54 24.05
CA HIS A 241 14.89 -31.09 23.97
C HIS A 241 16.18 -30.39 24.38
N SER A 242 16.72 -29.56 23.48
CA SER A 242 18.07 -29.01 23.61
C SER A 242 18.13 -27.71 24.42
N GLN A 243 17.07 -27.36 25.19
CA GLN A 243 16.85 -25.98 25.65
C GLN A 243 16.44 -25.84 27.13
N GLY A 244 17.03 -26.64 28.01
CA GLY A 244 16.79 -26.55 29.45
C GLY A 244 15.49 -27.23 29.88
N ALA A 245 15.14 -27.11 31.17
CA ALA A 245 13.95 -27.75 31.71
C ALA A 245 12.69 -27.06 31.16
N GLY A 246 11.73 -27.85 30.70
CA GLY A 246 10.43 -27.37 30.25
C GLY A 246 9.38 -27.36 31.35
N GLN A 247 8.22 -26.81 31.00
CA GLN A 247 7.05 -26.81 31.87
C GLN A 247 6.09 -27.93 31.45
N TRP A 248 5.84 -28.87 32.36
CA TRP A 248 4.88 -29.95 32.11
C TRP A 248 3.43 -29.43 32.17
N VAL A 249 2.64 -29.81 31.18
CA VAL A 249 1.20 -29.56 31.08
C VAL A 249 0.51 -30.90 30.90
N GLY A 250 -0.28 -31.30 31.89
CA GLY A 250 -1.16 -32.47 31.77
C GLY A 250 -2.26 -32.18 30.75
N ILE A 251 -2.61 -33.17 29.93
CA ILE A 251 -3.74 -33.07 29.00
C ILE A 251 -4.94 -33.73 29.68
N PRO A 252 -6.07 -33.04 29.84
CA PRO A 252 -7.27 -33.65 30.42
C PRO A 252 -7.74 -34.81 29.52
N GLY A 253 -7.96 -35.96 30.15
CA GLY A 253 -8.51 -37.15 29.50
C GLY A 253 -9.99 -37.04 29.21
#